data_AF-A0A0B3RVX2-F1
#
_entry.id   AF-A0A0B3RVX2-F1
#
_cell.length_a   1.000
_cell.length_b   1.000
_cell.length_c   1.000
_cell.angle_alpha   90.00
_cell.angle_beta   90.00
_cell.angle_gamma   90.00
#
_symmetry.space_group_name_H-M   'P 1'
#
loop_
_entity.id
_entity.type
_entity.pdbx_description
1 polymer ?
#
loop_
_entity_poly.entity_id
_entity_poly.type
_entity_poly.pdbx_seq_one_letter_code
_entity_poly.pdbx_strand_id
1 'polypeptide(L)'
;MSTRVQVRGRDVAREAYRIETDAGAAFVPECLMAGGLRPGGRPSHQDAYEWIAAHRAGLARAVERLTRGDAPRPPYDILTLIEVR
;
A
#
# COMPACT_ATOMS: atom_id res chain seq x y z
N MET A 1 6.77 -1.20 -17.26
CA MET A 1 5.91 -0.80 -16.13
C MET A 1 6.82 -0.37 -15.00
N SER A 2 6.71 0.87 -14.53
CA SER A 2 7.58 1.36 -13.47
C SER A 2 7.12 0.78 -12.14
N THR A 3 8.04 0.14 -11.41
CA THR A 3 7.75 -0.44 -10.08
C THR A 3 8.19 0.50 -8.97
N ARG A 4 8.27 1.80 -9.25
CA ARG A 4 8.69 2.80 -8.27
C ARG A 4 7.57 2.97 -7.25
N VAL A 5 7.85 2.59 -6.01
CA VAL A 5 6.99 2.80 -4.85
C VAL A 5 7.84 3.44 -3.77
N GLN A 6 7.42 4.61 -3.29
CA GLN A 6 8.08 5.32 -2.21
C GLN A 6 7.12 5.43 -1.02
N VAL A 7 7.58 5.03 0.16
CA VAL A 7 6.83 5.23 1.40
C VAL A 7 7.06 6.66 1.87
N ARG A 8 5.98 7.42 2.05
CA ARG A 8 6.04 8.83 2.50
C ARG A 8 5.87 8.97 4.00
N GLY A 9 5.22 8.01 4.62
CA GLY A 9 5.02 7.97 6.06
C GLY A 9 3.82 7.12 6.44
N ARG A 10 3.58 7.05 7.75
CA ARG A 10 2.47 6.32 8.35
C ARG A 10 1.41 7.31 8.83
N ASP A 11 0.16 7.06 8.49
CA ASP A 11 -1.00 7.72 9.09
C ASP A 11 -1.51 6.82 10.24
N VAL A 12 -1.26 7.27 11.47
CA VAL A 12 -1.64 6.52 12.69
C VAL A 12 -3.15 6.49 12.88
N ALA A 13 -3.88 7.53 12.47
CA ALA A 13 -5.33 7.59 12.62
C ALA A 13 -6.06 6.62 11.67
N ARG A 14 -5.44 6.34 10.51
CA ARG A 14 -5.95 5.38 9.52
C ARG A 14 -5.32 3.99 9.62
N GLU A 15 -4.34 3.82 10.49
CA GLU A 15 -3.53 2.59 10.59
C GLU A 15 -3.04 2.15 9.19
N ALA A 16 -2.49 3.09 8.43
CA ALA A 16 -2.12 2.89 7.04
C ALA A 16 -0.83 3.64 6.66
N TYR A 17 -0.11 3.10 5.68
CA TYR A 17 1.07 3.73 5.10
C TYR A 17 0.71 4.49 3.83
N ARG A 18 1.18 5.72 3.70
CA ARG A 18 1.08 6.49 2.46
C ARG A 18 2.22 6.07 1.53
N ILE A 19 1.87 5.61 0.34
CA ILE A 19 2.81 5.33 -0.73
C ILE A 19 2.59 6.29 -1.90
N GLU A 20 3.68 6.63 -2.57
CA GLU A 20 3.68 7.33 -3.85
C GLU A 20 4.23 6.42 -4.94
N THR A 21 3.52 6.41 -6.05
CA THR A 21 3.87 5.70 -7.29
C THR A 21 3.92 6.68 -8.44
N ASP A 22 4.38 6.25 -9.61
CA ASP A 22 4.37 7.11 -10.78
C ASP A 22 2.96 7.45 -11.27
N ALA A 23 1.95 6.63 -10.94
CA ALA A 23 0.55 6.85 -11.33
C ALA A 23 -0.24 7.72 -10.33
N GLY A 24 0.22 7.82 -9.08
CA GLY A 24 -0.53 8.47 -8.01
C GLY A 24 -0.09 8.03 -6.62
N ALA A 25 -0.75 8.57 -5.59
CA ALA A 25 -0.55 8.18 -4.20
C ALA A 25 -1.74 7.40 -3.65
N ALA A 26 -1.46 6.45 -2.75
CA ALA A 26 -2.48 5.62 -2.12
C ALA A 26 -2.12 5.29 -0.66
N PHE A 27 -3.13 4.91 0.11
CA PHE A 27 -2.98 4.31 1.42
C PHE A 27 -2.94 2.79 1.33
N VAL A 28 -1.96 2.21 2.01
CA VAL A 28 -1.80 0.76 2.21
C VAL A 28 -2.14 0.45 3.67
N PRO A 29 -3.26 -0.20 3.96
CA PRO A 29 -3.63 -0.58 5.32
C PRO A 29 -2.59 -1.49 5.98
N GLU A 30 -2.31 -1.27 7.27
CA GLU A 30 -1.39 -2.11 8.07
C GLU A 30 -1.87 -3.56 8.17
N CYS A 31 -3.18 -3.81 8.08
CA CYS A 31 -3.73 -5.16 8.12
C CYS A 31 -3.25 -6.06 6.97
N LEU A 32 -2.86 -5.50 5.81
CA LEU A 32 -2.25 -6.26 4.72
C LEU A 32 -0.87 -6.80 5.08
N MET A 33 -0.15 -6.04 5.89
CA MET A 33 1.21 -6.36 6.35
C MET A 33 1.13 -7.29 7.57
N ALA A 34 0.06 -7.18 8.36
CA ALA A 34 -0.20 -8.01 9.53
C ALA A 34 -0.67 -9.44 9.20
N GLY A 35 -0.85 -9.80 7.93
CA GLY A 35 -1.33 -11.15 7.54
C GLY A 35 -0.46 -12.32 8.02
N GLY A 36 0.79 -12.08 8.43
CA GLY A 36 1.66 -13.06 9.08
C GLY A 36 1.81 -12.90 10.61
N LEU A 37 1.18 -11.87 11.20
CA LEU A 37 1.26 -11.57 12.63
C LEU A 37 0.05 -12.17 13.35
N ARG A 38 0.22 -12.48 14.65
CA ARG A 38 -0.89 -12.94 15.49
C ARG A 38 -2.03 -11.91 15.48
N PRO A 39 -3.29 -12.31 15.62
CA PRO A 39 -4.40 -11.38 15.79
C PRO A 39 -4.09 -10.36 16.90
N GLY A 40 -4.13 -9.06 16.56
CA GLY A 40 -3.75 -7.96 17.47
C GLY A 40 -2.28 -7.54 17.41
N GLY A 41 -1.44 -8.21 16.63
CA GLY A 41 -0.07 -7.80 16.34
C GLY A 41 -0.04 -6.71 15.27
N ARG A 42 0.54 -5.55 15.60
CA ARG A 42 0.86 -4.52 14.61
C ARG A 42 2.25 -4.79 14.03
N PRO A 43 2.44 -4.69 12.70
CA PRO A 43 3.77 -4.79 12.11
C PRO A 43 4.67 -3.70 12.67
N SER A 44 5.94 -4.03 12.90
CA SER A 44 6.91 -2.99 13.21
C SER A 44 7.08 -2.08 12.01
N HIS A 45 7.63 -0.88 12.23
CA HIS A 45 7.88 0.05 11.14
C HIS A 45 8.83 -0.53 10.07
N GLN A 46 9.77 -1.37 10.51
CA GLN A 46 10.69 -2.06 9.63
C GLN A 46 9.96 -3.12 8.79
N ASP A 47 9.13 -3.96 9.42
CA ASP A 47 8.36 -4.99 8.71
C ASP A 47 7.46 -4.38 7.64
N ALA A 48 6.85 -3.23 7.93
CA ALA A 48 6.03 -2.51 6.98
C ALA A 48 6.83 -2.06 5.74
N TYR A 49 8.01 -1.49 5.95
CA TYR A 49 8.88 -1.06 4.86
C TYR A 49 9.38 -2.24 4.02
N GLU A 50 9.78 -3.34 4.67
CA GLU A 50 10.21 -4.57 4.00
C GLU A 50 9.07 -5.19 3.19
N TRP A 51 7.86 -5.25 3.77
CA TRP A 51 6.67 -5.74 3.07
C TRP A 51 6.35 -4.88 1.85
N ILE A 52 6.34 -3.56 1.99
CA ILE A 52 6.06 -2.65 0.87
C ILE A 52 7.13 -2.80 -0.23
N ALA A 53 8.40 -2.95 0.15
CA ALA A 53 9.49 -3.17 -0.81
C ALA A 53 9.35 -4.50 -1.56
N ALA A 54 8.91 -5.56 -0.88
CA ALA A 54 8.63 -6.87 -1.47
C ALA A 54 7.41 -6.84 -2.41
N HIS A 55 6.38 -6.06 -2.08
CA HIS A 55 5.11 -6.01 -2.81
C HIS A 55 5.01 -4.83 -3.80
N ARG A 56 6.10 -4.10 -4.04
CA ARG A 56 6.14 -2.88 -4.88
C ARG A 56 5.44 -3.01 -6.24
N ALA A 57 5.60 -4.14 -6.91
CA ALA A 57 5.01 -4.35 -8.24
C ALA A 57 3.49 -4.53 -8.17
N GLY A 58 3.00 -5.22 -7.13
CA GLY A 58 1.58 -5.39 -6.86
C GLY A 58 0.92 -4.06 -6.48
N LEU A 59 1.58 -3.30 -5.60
CA LEU A 59 1.13 -1.98 -5.16
C LEU A 59 1.07 -0.98 -6.32
N ALA A 60 2.13 -0.87 -7.13
CA ALA A 60 2.13 -0.01 -8.31
C ALA A 60 0.97 -0.34 -9.26
N ARG A 61 0.75 -1.62 -9.54
CA ARG A 61 -0.36 -2.07 -10.40
C ARG A 61 -1.73 -1.83 -9.80
N ALA A 62 -1.87 -1.93 -8.47
CA ALA A 62 -3.10 -1.62 -7.77
C ALA A 62 -3.43 -0.13 -7.86
N VAL A 63 -2.43 0.73 -7.64
CA VAL A 63 -2.59 2.18 -7.79
C VAL A 63 -2.94 2.55 -9.24
N GLU A 64 -2.26 1.96 -10.23
CA GLU A 64 -2.61 2.17 -11.65
C GLU A 64 -4.05 1.74 -12.00
N ARG A 65 -4.62 0.76 -11.31
CA ARG A 65 -6.03 0.38 -11.49
C ARG A 65 -6.95 1.39 -10.84
N LEU A 66 -6.65 1.79 -9.60
CA LEU A 66 -7.44 2.79 -8.89
C LEU A 66 -7.49 4.12 -9.64
N THR A 67 -6.38 4.56 -10.24
CA THR A 67 -6.33 5.81 -11.03
C THR A 67 -7.17 5.75 -12.31
N ARG A 68 -7.47 4.54 -12.80
CA ARG A 68 -8.38 4.31 -13.94
C ARG A 68 -9.85 4.16 -13.52
N GLY A 69 -10.14 4.18 -12.21
CA GLY A 69 -11.47 3.89 -11.66
C GLY A 69 -11.78 2.39 -11.55
N ASP A 70 -10.80 1.52 -11.80
CA ASP A 70 -10.95 0.08 -11.66
C ASP A 70 -10.63 -0.38 -10.22
N ALA A 71 -11.29 -1.46 -9.79
CA ALA A 71 -10.91 -2.14 -8.56
C ALA A 71 -9.60 -2.94 -8.72
N PRO A 72 -8.63 -2.80 -7.80
CA PRO A 72 -7.48 -3.70 -7.70
C PRO A 72 -7.91 -5.14 -7.43
N ARG A 73 -6.99 -6.08 -7.64
CA ARG A 73 -7.21 -7.48 -7.30
C ARG A 73 -6.79 -7.74 -5.85
N PRO A 74 -7.42 -8.71 -5.15
CA PRO A 74 -6.95 -9.16 -3.86
C PRO A 74 -5.46 -9.56 -3.87
N PRO A 75 -4.70 -9.27 -2.79
CA PRO A 75 -5.14 -8.64 -1.54
C PRO A 75 -5.13 -7.09 -1.58
N TYR A 76 -4.93 -6.48 -2.75
CA TYR A 76 -4.75 -5.03 -2.90
C TYR A 76 -6.05 -4.26 -3.11
N ASP A 77 -7.19 -4.94 -3.09
CA ASP A 77 -8.54 -4.41 -3.28
C ASP A 77 -8.97 -3.46 -2.16
N ILE A 78 -8.27 -3.48 -1.03
CA ILE A 78 -8.51 -2.57 0.10
C ILE A 78 -7.60 -1.33 0.12
N LEU A 79 -6.78 -1.11 -0.91
CA LEU A 79 -6.05 0.15 -1.05
C LEU A 79 -7.02 1.31 -1.31
N THR A 80 -6.71 2.46 -0.73
CA THR A 80 -7.47 3.70 -0.94
C THR A 80 -6.63 4.70 -1.72
N LEU A 81 -7.10 5.13 -2.89
CA LEU A 81 -6.44 6.18 -3.67
C LEU A 81 -6.57 7.54 -2.96
N ILE A 82 -5.48 8.29 -2.94
CA ILE A 82 -5.41 9.63 -2.34
C ILE A 82 -5.43 10.69 -3.44
N GLU A 83 -4.53 10.56 -4.41
CA GLU A 83 -4.35 11.52 -5.50
C GLU A 83 -3.89 10.79 -6.76
N VAL A 84 -4.38 11.27 -7.92
CA VAL A 84 -3.89 10.87 -9.24
C VAL A 84 -2.74 11.80 -9.62
N ARG A 85 -1.72 11.26 -10.28
CA ARG A 85 -0.58 12.04 -10.77
C ARG A 85 -0.66 12.32 -12.27
#